data_AF-A0A1M6L7G4-F1
#
_entry.id   AF-A0A1M6L7G4-F1
#
_cell.length_a   1.000
_cell.length_b   1.000
_cell.length_c   1.000
_cell.angle_alpha   90.00
_cell.angle_beta   90.00
_cell.angle_gamma   90.00
#
_symmetry.space_group_name_H-M   'P 1'
#
loop_
_entity.id
_entity.type
_entity.pdbx_description
1 polymer ?
#
loop_
_entity_poly.entity_id
_entity_poly.type
_entity_poly.pdbx_seq_one_letter_code
_entity_poly.pdbx_strand_id
1 'polypeptide(L)'
;MRSFLLVLIFVLSFATVSFAGSLGVFDSSWTLMTAEDTVGSDGFVDPGWGGQDFDAEYLYYKYSYEADGTYLWLGLQTGFDLDDGRVYSSGKNYFSGDLAISFDGDSGQYEYAFDFGLKTMDASLKLVEADDNGDGFDVAGLYGNVAWNSNIDFTASSPFAMDAGDLLLSVASAEATNQLFSDSDSYARIVSFNLADIAGLNFTGLDVHWTMSCGNDVIEGDAPVPTPEPSTFILFAAGGGLALWARRKKK
;
A
#
# COMPACT_ATOMS: atom_id res chain seq x y z
N MET A 1 -49.65 -16.75 -52.65
CA MET A 1 -48.57 -17.33 -51.81
C MET A 1 -47.92 -16.19 -51.04
N ARG A 2 -48.05 -16.20 -49.71
CA ARG A 2 -47.54 -15.15 -48.81
C ARG A 2 -46.11 -15.50 -48.42
N SER A 3 -45.15 -14.67 -48.81
CA SER A 3 -43.75 -14.81 -48.36
C SER A 3 -43.60 -14.20 -46.97
N PHE A 4 -43.25 -15.04 -46.00
CA PHE A 4 -42.86 -14.63 -44.65
C PHE A 4 -41.43 -14.08 -44.68
N LEU A 5 -41.25 -12.85 -44.19
CA LEU A 5 -39.96 -12.24 -43.96
C LEU A 5 -39.52 -12.63 -42.53
N LEU A 6 -38.49 -13.47 -42.42
CA LEU A 6 -37.86 -13.84 -41.15
C LEU A 6 -36.83 -12.75 -40.81
N VAL A 7 -37.13 -11.94 -39.80
CA VAL A 7 -36.18 -10.98 -39.22
C VAL A 7 -35.42 -11.70 -38.12
N LEU A 8 -34.14 -12.00 -38.39
CA LEU A 8 -33.22 -12.55 -37.41
C LEU A 8 -32.66 -11.38 -36.58
N ILE A 9 -33.11 -11.23 -35.33
CA ILE A 9 -32.56 -10.25 -34.40
C ILE A 9 -31.32 -10.87 -33.75
N PHE A 10 -30.14 -10.41 -34.16
CA PHE A 10 -28.87 -10.75 -33.52
C PHE A 10 -28.72 -9.87 -32.27
N VAL A 11 -28.98 -10.42 -31.09
CA VAL A 11 -28.70 -9.75 -29.82
C VAL A 11 -27.20 -9.89 -29.56
N LEU A 12 -26.42 -8.85 -29.88
CA LEU A 12 -25.05 -8.72 -29.38
C LEU A 12 -25.14 -8.43 -27.87
N SER A 13 -24.97 -9.47 -27.06
CA SER A 13 -24.63 -9.33 -25.66
C SER A 13 -23.19 -8.79 -25.59
N PHE A 14 -23.05 -7.48 -25.38
CA PHE A 14 -21.80 -6.90 -24.95
C PHE A 14 -21.52 -7.41 -23.53
N ALA A 15 -20.58 -8.34 -23.40
CA ALA A 15 -19.97 -8.60 -22.10
C ALA A 15 -19.17 -7.34 -21.75
N THR A 16 -19.66 -6.56 -20.79
CA THR A 16 -18.83 -5.55 -20.13
C THR A 16 -17.82 -6.31 -19.28
N VAL A 17 -16.55 -6.27 -19.68
CA VAL A 17 -15.45 -6.63 -18.79
C VAL A 17 -15.50 -5.65 -17.63
N SER A 18 -15.71 -6.14 -16.40
CA SER A 18 -15.59 -5.32 -15.19
C SER A 18 -14.11 -5.21 -14.89
N PHE A 19 -13.58 -4.00 -14.83
CA PHE A 19 -12.22 -3.73 -14.38
C PHE A 19 -12.27 -3.45 -12.88
N ALA A 20 -11.32 -3.98 -12.10
CA ALA A 20 -11.13 -3.52 -10.74
C ALA A 20 -10.55 -2.10 -10.82
N GLY A 21 -11.39 -1.11 -10.48
CA GLY A 21 -10.91 0.26 -10.30
C GLY A 21 -10.35 0.42 -8.90
N SER A 22 -9.69 1.55 -8.65
CA SER A 22 -9.39 1.97 -7.27
C SER A 22 -10.64 1.86 -6.38
N LEU A 23 -10.49 1.21 -5.24
CA LEU A 23 -11.55 1.08 -4.25
C LEU A 23 -11.98 2.45 -3.75
N GLY A 24 -13.29 2.64 -3.53
CA GLY A 24 -13.86 3.94 -3.16
C GLY A 24 -13.38 4.52 -1.83
N VAL A 25 -12.57 3.78 -1.05
CA VAL A 25 -11.88 4.26 0.15
C VAL A 25 -10.73 5.23 -0.19
N PHE A 26 -10.15 5.11 -1.38
CA PHE A 26 -9.12 6.01 -1.89
C PHE A 26 -9.77 7.19 -2.62
N ASP A 27 -10.33 8.11 -1.84
CA ASP A 27 -10.90 9.35 -2.36
C ASP A 27 -9.83 10.36 -2.80
N SER A 28 -10.25 11.58 -3.18
CA SER A 28 -9.35 12.62 -3.65
C SER A 28 -8.36 13.17 -2.60
N SER A 29 -8.43 12.73 -1.34
CA SER A 29 -7.45 13.08 -0.31
C SER A 29 -6.18 12.23 -0.38
N TRP A 30 -6.23 11.10 -1.10
CA TRP A 30 -5.09 10.23 -1.32
C TRP A 30 -4.33 10.64 -2.57
N THR A 31 -3.00 10.45 -2.52
CA THR A 31 -2.14 10.60 -3.68
C THR A 31 -1.66 9.22 -4.10
N LEU A 32 -1.80 8.89 -5.39
CA LEU A 32 -1.25 7.67 -5.96
C LEU A 32 0.27 7.76 -5.99
N MET A 33 0.97 6.81 -5.36
CA MET A 33 2.42 6.63 -5.52
C MET A 33 2.71 5.96 -6.85
N THR A 34 2.11 4.79 -7.04
CA THR A 34 2.26 3.97 -8.24
C THR A 34 1.00 3.14 -8.46
N ALA A 35 0.81 2.73 -9.70
CA ALA A 35 -0.14 1.71 -10.11
C ALA A 35 0.62 0.77 -11.03
N GLU A 36 0.56 -0.53 -10.76
CA GLU A 36 1.05 -1.51 -11.72
C GLU A 36 0.12 -1.57 -12.93
N ASP A 37 0.69 -1.91 -14.09
CA ASP A 37 -0.03 -1.88 -15.35
C ASP A 37 -1.18 -2.91 -15.30
N THR A 38 -2.42 -2.41 -15.17
CA THR A 38 -3.67 -3.09 -15.47
C THR A 38 -3.55 -3.86 -16.80
N VAL A 39 -3.06 -5.09 -16.75
CA VAL A 39 -2.98 -5.91 -17.94
C VAL A 39 -4.40 -6.29 -18.33
N GLY A 40 -4.87 -5.70 -19.44
CA GLY A 40 -6.03 -6.20 -20.17
C GLY A 40 -5.87 -7.70 -20.47
N SER A 41 -6.97 -8.36 -20.84
CA SER A 41 -7.18 -9.83 -20.89
C SER A 41 -6.09 -10.75 -21.50
N ASP A 42 -5.00 -10.23 -22.07
CA ASP A 42 -3.90 -10.95 -22.70
C ASP A 42 -2.49 -10.41 -22.32
N GLY A 43 -2.36 -9.57 -21.29
CA GLY A 43 -1.11 -8.92 -20.91
C GLY A 43 -0.17 -9.80 -20.09
N PHE A 44 1.10 -9.83 -20.49
CA PHE A 44 2.18 -10.61 -19.90
C PHE A 44 2.51 -10.11 -18.48
N VAL A 45 2.15 -10.89 -17.46
CA VAL A 45 2.64 -10.77 -16.07
C VAL A 45 3.93 -11.57 -15.93
N ASP A 46 5.03 -10.89 -15.61
CA ASP A 46 6.34 -11.52 -15.40
C ASP A 46 6.68 -11.45 -13.90
N PRO A 47 7.15 -12.52 -13.24
CA PRO A 47 6.95 -13.94 -13.53
C PRO A 47 5.93 -14.54 -12.56
N GLY A 48 4.74 -15.00 -13.02
CA GLY A 48 4.40 -16.42 -12.89
C GLY A 48 2.90 -16.84 -12.90
N TRP A 49 2.05 -16.21 -13.72
CA TRP A 49 0.63 -16.60 -13.98
C TRP A 49 -0.32 -16.64 -12.75
N GLY A 50 -0.49 -15.48 -12.10
CA GLY A 50 -1.37 -15.33 -10.95
C GLY A 50 -2.87 -15.06 -11.24
N GLY A 51 -3.19 -14.21 -12.21
CA GLY A 51 -4.55 -13.66 -12.33
C GLY A 51 -4.90 -12.76 -11.13
N GLN A 52 -6.12 -12.21 -11.11
CA GLN A 52 -6.56 -11.16 -10.17
C GLN A 52 -6.11 -11.38 -8.72
N ASP A 53 -6.23 -12.61 -8.20
CA ASP A 53 -5.87 -12.96 -6.81
C ASP A 53 -4.38 -12.76 -6.46
N PHE A 54 -3.53 -12.40 -7.42
CA PHE A 54 -2.10 -12.19 -7.22
C PHE A 54 -1.59 -10.87 -7.80
N ASP A 55 -2.52 -9.97 -8.18
CA ASP A 55 -2.17 -8.69 -8.79
C ASP A 55 -2.00 -7.63 -7.68
N ALA A 56 -0.85 -6.97 -7.65
CA ALA A 56 -0.60 -5.80 -6.82
C ALA A 56 -1.09 -4.57 -7.61
N GLU A 57 -2.14 -3.88 -7.18
CA GLU A 57 -2.86 -2.95 -8.07
C GLU A 57 -2.41 -1.50 -7.88
N TYR A 58 -2.43 -1.01 -6.63
CA TYR A 58 -2.20 0.39 -6.33
C TYR A 58 -1.48 0.60 -4.99
N LEU A 59 -0.55 1.55 -4.97
CA LEU A 59 0.01 2.13 -3.75
C LEU A 59 -0.37 3.60 -3.64
N TYR A 60 -0.87 3.98 -2.48
CA TYR A 60 -1.29 5.33 -2.14
C TYR A 60 -0.57 5.84 -0.89
N TYR A 61 -0.48 7.16 -0.80
CA TYR A 61 -0.07 7.85 0.42
C TYR A 61 -0.86 9.11 0.68
N LYS A 62 -0.83 9.54 1.94
CA LYS A 62 -1.15 10.90 2.35
C LYS A 62 -0.42 11.26 3.64
N TYR A 63 -0.19 12.56 3.82
CA TYR A 63 0.30 13.12 5.07
C TYR A 63 -0.83 13.87 5.78
N SER A 64 -1.04 13.60 7.07
CA SER A 64 -1.85 14.46 7.94
C SER A 64 -0.95 15.22 8.90
N TYR A 65 -1.21 16.52 9.06
CA TYR A 65 -0.45 17.38 9.96
C TYR A 65 -1.31 17.71 11.17
N GLU A 66 -0.99 17.08 12.29
CA GLU A 66 -1.70 17.21 13.55
C GLU A 66 -0.87 17.98 14.58
N ALA A 67 -1.45 18.27 15.74
CA ALA A 67 -0.77 19.03 16.79
C ALA A 67 0.38 18.25 17.46
N ASP A 68 0.30 16.92 17.43
CA ASP A 68 1.23 15.95 18.01
C ASP A 68 2.24 15.38 16.99
N GLY A 69 2.07 15.64 15.69
CA GLY A 69 3.05 15.24 14.70
C GLY A 69 2.52 15.20 13.27
N THR A 70 3.34 14.62 12.39
CA THR A 70 2.95 14.31 11.01
C THR A 70 2.68 12.83 10.92
N TYR A 71 1.46 12.47 10.52
CA TYR A 71 1.08 11.09 10.26
C TYR A 71 1.33 10.76 8.80
N LEU A 72 2.09 9.69 8.56
CA LEU A 72 2.13 9.05 7.26
C LEU A 72 1.00 8.02 7.21
N TRP A 73 0.22 8.07 6.14
CA TRP A 73 -0.75 7.04 5.80
C TRP A 73 -0.31 6.38 4.51
N LEU A 74 -0.32 5.06 4.49
CA LEU A 74 -0.06 4.23 3.32
C LEU A 74 -1.30 3.40 3.00
N GLY A 75 -1.60 3.24 1.72
CA GLY A 75 -2.71 2.45 1.24
C GLY A 75 -2.24 1.47 0.18
N LEU A 76 -2.34 0.18 0.46
CA LEU A 76 -2.12 -0.89 -0.51
C LEU A 76 -3.48 -1.36 -1.03
N GLN A 77 -3.60 -1.52 -2.35
CA GLN A 77 -4.68 -2.24 -2.99
C GLN A 77 -4.12 -3.39 -3.83
N THR A 78 -4.72 -4.56 -3.73
CA THR A 78 -4.31 -5.78 -4.43
C THR A 78 -5.52 -6.69 -4.59
N GLY A 79 -5.52 -7.58 -5.58
CA GLY A 79 -6.48 -8.69 -5.60
C GLY A 79 -6.10 -9.84 -4.65
N PHE A 80 -4.88 -9.83 -4.10
CA PHE A 80 -4.46 -10.80 -3.09
C PHE A 80 -5.24 -10.64 -1.79
N ASP A 81 -5.64 -11.75 -1.17
CA ASP A 81 -6.39 -11.75 0.08
C ASP A 81 -5.58 -11.11 1.21
N LEU A 82 -5.99 -9.91 1.64
CA LEU A 82 -5.45 -9.21 2.80
C LEU A 82 -6.35 -9.31 4.05
N ASP A 83 -7.43 -10.10 4.02
CA ASP A 83 -8.27 -10.38 5.18
C ASP A 83 -7.60 -11.41 6.09
N ASP A 84 -7.34 -12.60 5.57
CA ASP A 84 -6.58 -13.65 6.26
C ASP A 84 -5.12 -13.76 5.78
N GLY A 85 -4.75 -12.99 4.75
CA GLY A 85 -3.39 -12.92 4.25
C GLY A 85 -3.00 -14.11 3.39
N ARG A 86 -3.94 -14.92 2.89
CA ARG A 86 -3.62 -16.19 2.25
C ARG A 86 -4.50 -16.53 1.05
N VAL A 87 -3.83 -16.81 -0.07
CA VAL A 87 -4.46 -17.34 -1.29
C VAL A 87 -4.05 -18.79 -1.52
N TYR A 88 -5.01 -19.67 -1.82
CA TYR A 88 -4.75 -21.06 -2.22
C TYR A 88 -4.87 -21.22 -3.74
N SER A 89 -3.76 -21.55 -4.40
CA SER A 89 -3.74 -21.79 -5.85
C SER A 89 -2.83 -22.97 -6.19
N SER A 90 -3.24 -23.75 -7.19
CA SER A 90 -2.47 -24.88 -7.73
C SER A 90 -1.95 -25.89 -6.68
N GLY A 91 -2.70 -26.08 -5.59
CA GLY A 91 -2.31 -27.05 -4.54
C GLY A 91 -1.42 -26.49 -3.43
N LYS A 92 -1.11 -25.19 -3.44
CA LYS A 92 -0.21 -24.51 -2.51
C LYS A 92 -0.89 -23.28 -1.90
N ASN A 93 -0.56 -22.97 -0.65
CA ASN A 93 -0.92 -21.69 -0.03
C ASN A 93 0.20 -20.68 -0.28
N TYR A 94 -0.20 -19.46 -0.58
CA TYR A 94 0.66 -18.29 -0.66
C TYR A 94 0.22 -17.30 0.41
N PHE A 95 1.14 -16.48 0.87
CA PHE A 95 0.92 -15.58 1.99
C PHE A 95 1.25 -14.14 1.60
N SER A 96 0.53 -13.18 2.17
CA SER A 96 0.81 -11.75 2.02
C SER A 96 2.13 -11.41 2.69
N GLY A 97 2.85 -10.46 2.11
CA GLY A 97 4.02 -9.87 2.74
C GLY A 97 3.68 -8.65 3.57
N ASP A 98 4.73 -8.03 4.08
CA ASP A 98 4.70 -6.78 4.82
C ASP A 98 4.95 -5.58 3.90
N LEU A 99 4.58 -4.38 4.32
CA LEU A 99 5.04 -3.18 3.62
C LEU A 99 6.50 -2.94 4.00
N ALA A 100 7.39 -3.04 3.03
CA ALA A 100 8.78 -2.62 3.16
C ALA A 100 8.88 -1.11 2.92
N ILE A 101 9.48 -0.39 3.86
CA ILE A 101 9.51 1.08 3.86
C ILE A 101 10.94 1.57 4.08
N SER A 102 11.39 2.48 3.22
CA SER A 102 12.60 3.28 3.40
C SER A 102 12.23 4.75 3.56
N PHE A 103 12.94 5.43 4.46
CA PHE A 103 12.78 6.86 4.69
C PHE A 103 13.97 7.71 4.23
N ASP A 104 15.04 7.08 3.75
CA ASP A 104 16.25 7.79 3.34
C ASP A 104 16.36 7.97 1.82
N GLY A 105 15.47 7.35 1.05
CA GLY A 105 15.45 7.42 -0.41
C GLY A 105 16.18 6.26 -1.10
N ASP A 106 16.56 5.21 -0.36
CA ASP A 106 17.18 4.00 -0.90
C ASP A 106 16.14 2.90 -1.13
N SER A 107 15.57 2.83 -2.34
CA SER A 107 14.67 1.73 -2.74
C SER A 107 15.35 0.36 -2.84
N GLY A 108 16.68 0.28 -2.68
CA GLY A 108 17.42 -0.96 -2.61
C GLY A 108 17.52 -1.55 -1.22
N GLN A 109 17.24 -0.78 -0.16
CA GLN A 109 17.31 -1.19 1.24
C GLN A 109 16.13 -0.60 2.00
N TYR A 110 15.24 -1.45 2.49
CA TYR A 110 14.10 -1.02 3.31
C TYR A 110 14.45 -1.23 4.79
N GLU A 111 14.53 -0.16 5.58
CA GLU A 111 14.92 -0.24 7.00
C GLU A 111 13.76 -0.58 7.94
N TYR A 112 12.52 -0.46 7.45
CA TYR A 112 11.31 -0.62 8.24
C TYR A 112 10.34 -1.57 7.56
N ALA A 113 9.58 -2.28 8.37
CA ALA A 113 8.45 -3.10 7.94
C ALA A 113 7.19 -2.62 8.64
N PHE A 114 6.08 -2.54 7.94
CA PHE A 114 4.77 -2.52 8.58
C PHE A 114 4.12 -3.90 8.41
N ASP A 115 4.01 -4.62 9.51
CA ASP A 115 3.36 -5.92 9.59
C ASP A 115 1.85 -5.76 9.82
N PHE A 116 1.05 -6.54 9.07
CA PHE A 116 -0.41 -6.45 9.12
C PHE A 116 -1.07 -7.27 10.23
N GLY A 117 -0.31 -8.03 11.02
CA GLY A 117 -0.78 -9.00 12.00
C GLY A 117 -1.41 -10.23 11.37
N LEU A 118 -0.98 -10.55 10.15
CA LEU A 118 -1.47 -11.69 9.39
C LEU A 118 -0.51 -12.86 9.54
N LYS A 119 -0.99 -14.05 9.19
CA LYS A 119 -0.13 -15.22 9.19
C LYS A 119 0.80 -15.16 7.98
N THR A 120 2.10 -15.31 8.22
CA THR A 120 3.10 -15.25 7.16
C THR A 120 3.89 -16.54 7.07
N MET A 121 4.06 -17.05 5.84
CA MET A 121 5.00 -18.13 5.54
C MET A 121 5.71 -17.89 4.21
N ASP A 122 6.93 -18.40 4.11
CA ASP A 122 7.76 -18.31 2.90
C ASP A 122 7.32 -19.31 1.81
N ALA A 123 7.98 -19.28 0.65
CA ALA A 123 7.69 -20.18 -0.47
C ALA A 123 7.88 -21.68 -0.13
N SER A 124 8.63 -22.00 0.93
CA SER A 124 8.84 -23.34 1.45
C SER A 124 7.87 -23.72 2.57
N LEU A 125 6.87 -22.87 2.85
CA LEU A 125 5.90 -23.01 3.95
C LEU A 125 6.56 -23.02 5.33
N LYS A 126 7.69 -22.34 5.48
CA LYS A 126 8.24 -22.03 6.81
C LYS A 126 7.59 -20.77 7.35
N LEU A 127 7.32 -20.76 8.65
CA LEU A 127 6.85 -19.56 9.34
C LEU A 127 7.88 -18.45 9.19
N VAL A 128 7.40 -17.25 8.94
CA VAL A 128 8.17 -16.01 8.90
C VAL A 128 7.56 -15.14 9.99
N GLU A 129 8.35 -14.84 11.02
CA GLU A 129 7.89 -14.11 12.19
C GLU A 129 9.10 -13.46 12.89
N ALA A 130 8.97 -12.23 13.36
CA ALA A 130 10.03 -11.52 14.03
C ALA A 130 10.23 -11.93 15.50
N ASP A 131 9.18 -12.43 16.15
CA ASP A 131 9.21 -12.76 17.58
C ASP A 131 9.65 -14.21 17.90
N ASP A 132 9.83 -15.06 16.88
CA ASP A 132 10.25 -16.47 16.94
C ASP A 132 9.40 -17.33 17.91
N ASN A 133 8.10 -17.03 18.03
CA ASN A 133 7.20 -17.75 18.93
C ASN A 133 6.68 -19.08 18.32
N GLY A 134 6.76 -19.23 17.00
CA GLY A 134 6.44 -20.45 16.27
C GLY A 134 4.99 -20.53 15.78
N ASP A 135 4.29 -19.41 15.61
CA ASP A 135 2.92 -19.37 15.09
C ASP A 135 2.80 -18.68 13.72
N GLY A 136 3.83 -17.92 13.31
CA GLY A 136 3.89 -17.18 12.06
C GLY A 136 3.08 -15.89 12.08
N PHE A 137 2.78 -15.35 13.26
CA PHE A 137 2.09 -14.07 13.44
C PHE A 137 2.97 -13.11 14.21
N ASP A 138 3.10 -11.90 13.69
CA ASP A 138 3.66 -10.79 14.44
C ASP A 138 2.57 -9.85 14.96
N VAL A 139 2.94 -9.01 15.93
CA VAL A 139 2.04 -7.93 16.37
C VAL A 139 1.95 -6.90 15.24
N ALA A 140 0.75 -6.67 14.71
CA ALA A 140 0.54 -5.63 13.71
C ALA A 140 1.12 -4.29 14.16
N GLY A 141 1.93 -3.67 13.31
CA GLY A 141 2.64 -2.45 13.65
C GLY A 141 3.87 -2.18 12.80
N LEU A 142 4.55 -1.08 13.15
CA LEU A 142 5.79 -0.67 12.53
C LEU A 142 6.99 -1.28 13.28
N TYR A 143 7.89 -1.88 12.52
CA TYR A 143 9.14 -2.48 12.98
C TYR A 143 10.33 -1.75 12.36
N GLY A 144 11.44 -1.73 13.09
CA GLY A 144 12.74 -1.27 12.62
C GLY A 144 13.81 -2.32 12.86
N ASN A 145 15.05 -2.05 12.41
CA ASN A 145 16.15 -3.02 12.45
C ASN A 145 15.77 -4.35 11.78
N VAL A 146 15.00 -4.27 10.70
CA VAL A 146 14.39 -5.44 10.08
C VAL A 146 15.43 -6.28 9.32
N ALA A 147 15.27 -7.60 9.38
CA ALA A 147 15.94 -8.54 8.50
C ALA A 147 14.88 -9.18 7.60
N TRP A 148 15.07 -9.07 6.28
CA TRP A 148 14.08 -9.53 5.32
C TRP A 148 14.22 -11.01 4.97
N ASN A 149 13.07 -11.69 4.91
CA ASN A 149 12.95 -13.00 4.29
C ASN A 149 12.86 -12.83 2.75
N SER A 150 13.75 -13.51 2.02
CA SER A 150 13.79 -13.51 0.55
C SER A 150 13.51 -14.88 -0.06
N ASN A 151 13.00 -15.84 0.73
CA ASN A 151 12.64 -17.17 0.25
C ASN A 151 11.25 -17.15 -0.40
N ILE A 152 11.17 -16.51 -1.57
CA ILE A 152 9.97 -16.47 -2.43
C ILE A 152 10.19 -17.22 -3.74
N ASP A 153 9.12 -17.66 -4.40
CA ASP A 153 9.25 -18.43 -5.66
C ASP A 153 9.92 -17.60 -6.77
N PHE A 154 9.57 -16.31 -6.86
CA PHE A 154 10.12 -15.34 -7.82
C PHE A 154 10.93 -14.25 -7.12
N THR A 155 12.20 -14.57 -6.84
CA THR A 155 13.10 -13.72 -6.04
C THR A 155 13.34 -12.29 -6.55
N ALA A 156 13.01 -11.99 -7.81
CA ALA A 156 13.13 -10.63 -8.36
C ALA A 156 12.24 -9.62 -7.61
N SER A 157 11.14 -10.09 -7.02
CA SER A 157 10.17 -9.30 -6.27
C SER A 157 10.56 -9.11 -4.79
N SER A 158 11.75 -9.55 -4.37
CA SER A 158 12.16 -9.42 -2.95
C SER A 158 12.38 -7.94 -2.57
N PRO A 159 12.17 -7.55 -1.30
CA PRO A 159 11.86 -8.39 -0.12
C PRO A 159 10.36 -8.63 0.12
N PHE A 160 10.01 -9.74 0.79
CA PHE A 160 8.62 -10.14 1.00
C PHE A 160 8.06 -9.82 2.40
N ALA A 161 8.70 -10.33 3.45
CA ALA A 161 8.24 -10.16 4.82
C ALA A 161 9.43 -10.17 5.78
N MET A 162 9.28 -9.56 6.96
CA MET A 162 10.34 -9.50 7.96
C MET A 162 10.52 -10.85 8.65
N ASP A 163 11.75 -11.36 8.68
CA ASP A 163 12.15 -12.58 9.43
C ASP A 163 12.64 -12.26 10.85
N ALA A 164 12.96 -10.98 11.10
CA ALA A 164 13.34 -10.43 12.39
C ALA A 164 13.16 -8.90 12.37
N GLY A 165 12.93 -8.30 13.53
CA GLY A 165 12.82 -6.85 13.70
C GLY A 165 12.44 -6.46 15.12
N ASP A 166 12.59 -5.18 15.44
CA ASP A 166 12.17 -4.60 16.72
C ASP A 166 10.84 -3.86 16.53
N LEU A 167 9.79 -4.25 17.25
CA LEU A 167 8.51 -3.52 17.23
C LEU A 167 8.71 -2.11 17.79
N LEU A 168 8.54 -1.10 16.93
CA LEU A 168 8.62 0.31 17.30
C LEU A 168 7.27 0.84 17.76
N LEU A 169 6.21 0.51 17.02
CA LEU A 169 4.86 1.01 17.27
C LEU A 169 3.80 -0.03 16.90
N SER A 170 3.00 -0.44 17.88
CA SER A 170 1.86 -1.33 17.64
C SER A 170 0.61 -0.56 17.22
N VAL A 171 -0.24 -1.17 16.40
CA VAL A 171 -1.60 -0.66 16.08
C VAL A 171 -2.55 -0.69 17.28
N ALA A 172 -2.16 -1.30 18.41
CA ALA A 172 -2.88 -1.14 19.67
C ALA A 172 -2.68 0.25 20.31
N SER A 173 -1.71 1.03 19.83
CA SER A 173 -1.52 2.43 20.21
C SER A 173 -2.54 3.34 19.50
N ALA A 174 -2.78 4.53 20.05
CA ALA A 174 -3.60 5.54 19.38
C ALA A 174 -2.91 6.15 18.15
N GLU A 175 -1.60 5.97 18.04
CA GLU A 175 -0.74 6.62 17.04
C GLU A 175 -0.60 5.79 15.76
N ALA A 176 -1.16 4.58 15.71
CA ALA A 176 -1.10 3.71 14.53
C ALA A 176 -2.46 3.09 14.15
N THR A 177 -2.65 2.86 12.87
CA THR A 177 -3.86 2.24 12.30
C THR A 177 -3.50 1.09 11.38
N ASN A 178 -4.36 0.08 11.32
CA ASN A 178 -4.38 -0.96 10.29
C ASN A 178 -5.84 -1.32 9.99
N GLN A 179 -6.33 -0.95 8.82
CA GLN A 179 -7.72 -1.11 8.40
C GLN A 179 -7.80 -1.93 7.11
N LEU A 180 -8.71 -2.91 7.11
CA LEU A 180 -9.05 -3.70 5.94
C LEU A 180 -10.31 -3.16 5.27
N PHE A 181 -10.26 -3.06 3.94
CA PHE A 181 -11.40 -2.83 3.07
C PHE A 181 -11.38 -3.90 1.98
N SER A 182 -12.54 -4.37 1.54
CA SER A 182 -12.61 -5.33 0.43
C SER A 182 -13.90 -5.17 -0.34
N ASP A 183 -13.86 -5.56 -1.61
CA ASP A 183 -15.03 -5.87 -2.42
C ASP A 183 -14.98 -7.33 -2.90
N SER A 184 -15.55 -7.68 -4.05
CA SER A 184 -15.56 -9.08 -4.51
C SER A 184 -14.19 -9.62 -4.89
N ASP A 185 -13.32 -8.77 -5.46
CA ASP A 185 -12.08 -9.21 -6.11
C ASP A 185 -10.87 -8.29 -5.82
N SER A 186 -11.05 -7.29 -4.95
CA SER A 186 -9.98 -6.40 -4.50
C SER A 186 -10.00 -6.23 -2.98
N TYR A 187 -8.81 -6.17 -2.40
CA TYR A 187 -8.56 -5.90 -1.00
C TYR A 187 -7.73 -4.63 -0.90
N ALA A 188 -7.97 -3.85 0.15
CA ALA A 188 -7.12 -2.75 0.53
C ALA A 188 -6.76 -2.78 2.00
N ARG A 189 -5.48 -2.55 2.30
CA ARG A 189 -4.97 -2.31 3.65
C ARG A 189 -4.50 -0.87 3.74
N ILE A 190 -5.09 -0.14 4.68
CA ILE A 190 -4.68 1.22 5.03
C ILE A 190 -3.99 1.18 6.38
N VAL A 191 -2.75 1.64 6.39
CA VAL A 191 -1.95 1.76 7.61
C VAL A 191 -1.56 3.21 7.84
N SER A 192 -1.36 3.57 9.10
CA SER A 192 -0.80 4.87 9.43
C SER A 192 0.00 4.82 10.72
N PHE A 193 0.92 5.76 10.85
CA PHE A 193 1.71 5.98 12.05
C PHE A 193 2.25 7.40 12.11
N ASN A 194 2.51 7.89 13.32
CA ASN A 194 3.13 9.19 13.55
C ASN A 194 4.65 9.11 13.34
N LEU A 195 5.18 9.92 12.43
CA LEU A 195 6.61 9.94 12.11
C LEU A 195 7.47 10.43 13.28
N ALA A 196 6.88 11.17 14.23
CA ALA A 196 7.57 11.63 15.44
C ALA A 196 7.95 10.49 16.39
N ASP A 197 7.29 9.33 16.29
CA ASP A 197 7.55 8.17 17.15
C ASP A 197 8.76 7.34 16.69
N ILE A 198 9.26 7.61 15.48
CA ILE A 198 10.43 6.92 14.94
C ILE A 198 11.70 7.67 15.36
N ALA A 199 12.34 7.18 16.42
CA ALA A 199 13.52 7.82 16.99
C ALA A 199 14.70 7.85 16.00
N GLY A 200 15.23 9.04 15.75
CA GLY A 200 16.40 9.22 14.87
C GLY A 200 16.09 9.12 13.38
N LEU A 201 14.82 9.15 13.00
CA LEU A 201 14.38 9.13 11.60
C LEU A 201 15.07 10.22 10.78
N ASN A 202 15.80 9.80 9.74
CA ASN A 202 16.31 10.69 8.72
C ASN A 202 15.39 10.64 7.49
N PHE A 203 14.38 11.49 7.46
CA PHE A 203 13.40 11.49 6.38
C PHE A 203 13.89 12.35 5.20
N THR A 204 14.52 11.69 4.22
CA THR A 204 15.00 12.31 2.96
C THR A 204 14.31 11.79 1.70
N GLY A 205 13.59 10.67 1.78
CA GLY A 205 12.73 10.11 0.74
C GLY A 205 11.70 9.18 1.36
N LEU A 206 10.67 8.78 0.63
CA LEU A 206 9.78 7.69 1.05
C LEU A 206 9.72 6.70 -0.10
N ASP A 207 10.17 5.48 0.13
CA ASP A 207 10.05 4.37 -0.80
C ASP A 207 9.26 3.26 -0.11
N VAL A 208 8.30 2.70 -0.83
CA VAL A 208 7.42 1.65 -0.33
C VAL A 208 7.40 0.51 -1.33
N HIS A 209 7.52 -0.70 -0.83
CA HIS A 209 7.50 -1.93 -1.59
C HIS A 209 6.56 -2.93 -0.94
N TRP A 210 5.87 -3.72 -1.76
CA TRP A 210 5.10 -4.86 -1.29
C TRP A 210 5.10 -6.00 -2.32
N THR A 211 5.16 -7.23 -1.83
CA THR A 211 4.92 -8.45 -2.60
C THR A 211 4.31 -9.54 -1.72
N MET A 212 4.03 -10.70 -2.30
CA MET A 212 3.54 -11.91 -1.63
C MET A 212 4.56 -13.05 -1.71
N SER A 213 4.30 -14.17 -1.02
CA SER A 213 5.27 -15.26 -0.85
C SER A 213 5.64 -16.00 -2.15
N CYS A 214 4.78 -15.94 -3.18
CA CYS A 214 5.18 -16.40 -4.52
C CYS A 214 6.07 -15.39 -5.23
N GLY A 215 5.98 -14.10 -4.93
CA GLY A 215 6.65 -13.04 -5.69
C GLY A 215 6.11 -12.86 -7.10
N ASN A 216 4.89 -13.36 -7.39
CA ASN A 216 4.33 -13.31 -8.74
C ASN A 216 4.16 -11.88 -9.26
N ASP A 217 3.92 -10.94 -8.35
CA ASP A 217 3.79 -9.53 -8.65
C ASP A 217 4.41 -8.70 -7.53
N VAL A 218 4.73 -7.44 -7.83
CA VAL A 218 5.38 -6.52 -6.91
C VAL A 218 4.92 -5.11 -7.22
N ILE A 219 4.73 -4.30 -6.18
CA ILE A 219 4.42 -2.89 -6.36
C ILE A 219 5.40 -2.04 -5.56
N GLU A 220 6.03 -1.09 -6.25
CA GLU A 220 7.04 -0.21 -5.70
C GLU A 220 6.71 1.24 -6.06
N GLY A 221 6.72 2.11 -5.06
CA GLY A 221 6.39 3.51 -5.24
C GLY A 221 7.22 4.42 -4.35
N ASP A 222 7.55 5.58 -4.89
CA ASP A 222 8.19 6.66 -4.14
C ASP A 222 7.22 7.81 -3.87
N ALA A 223 7.51 8.57 -2.82
CA ALA A 223 6.82 9.81 -2.52
C ALA A 223 7.78 10.87 -1.95
N PRO A 224 7.49 12.15 -2.21
CA PRO A 224 8.28 13.24 -1.65
C PRO A 224 8.13 13.29 -0.12
N VAL A 225 9.20 13.72 0.53
CA VAL A 225 9.22 14.04 1.96
C VAL A 225 8.13 15.09 2.27
N PRO A 226 7.38 14.94 3.39
CA PRO A 226 6.38 15.93 3.79
C PRO A 226 7.07 17.26 4.04
N THR A 227 6.80 18.23 3.17
CA THR A 227 7.24 19.60 3.38
C THR A 227 6.10 20.32 4.10
N PRO A 228 6.31 20.82 5.35
CA PRO A 228 5.29 21.61 6.02
C PRO A 228 4.92 22.76 5.10
N GLU A 229 3.63 22.85 4.73
CA GLU A 229 3.17 23.93 3.85
C GLU A 229 3.70 25.24 4.40
N PRO A 230 4.48 26.00 3.61
CA PRO A 230 5.17 27.13 4.17
C PRO A 230 4.12 28.09 4.73
N SER A 231 4.42 28.63 5.91
CA SER A 231 3.61 29.63 6.63
C SER A 231 3.35 30.91 5.81
N THR A 232 3.72 30.93 4.54
CA THR A 232 3.31 31.85 3.48
C THR A 232 1.84 32.26 3.52
N PHE A 233 0.88 31.40 3.84
CA PHE A 233 -0.51 31.85 3.98
C PHE A 233 -0.70 32.76 5.22
N ILE A 234 -0.08 32.41 6.34
CA ILE A 234 -0.06 33.25 7.55
C ILE A 234 0.74 34.52 7.28
N LEU A 235 1.88 34.44 6.61
CA LEU A 235 2.73 35.58 6.27
C LEU A 235 2.02 36.51 5.27
N PHE A 236 1.29 35.95 4.31
CA PHE A 236 0.49 36.69 3.35
C PHE A 236 -0.72 37.34 4.03
N ALA A 237 -1.40 36.64 4.93
CA ALA A 237 -2.51 37.17 5.71
C ALA A 237 -2.03 38.27 6.70
N ALA A 238 -0.93 38.04 7.41
CA ALA A 238 -0.34 39.00 8.35
C ALA A 238 0.22 40.22 7.59
N GLY A 239 0.95 40.00 6.50
CA GLY A 239 1.48 41.05 5.63
C GLY A 239 0.37 41.88 4.99
N GLY A 240 -0.66 41.24 4.45
CA GLY A 240 -1.85 41.89 3.91
C GLY A 240 -2.61 42.68 4.98
N GLY A 241 -2.79 42.12 6.18
CA GLY A 241 -3.41 42.78 7.32
C GLY A 241 -2.66 44.04 7.77
N LEU A 242 -1.33 43.95 7.89
CA LEU A 242 -0.46 45.09 8.23
C LEU A 242 -0.50 46.18 7.15
N ALA A 243 -0.50 45.81 5.87
CA ALA A 243 -0.59 46.76 4.75
C ALA A 243 -1.94 47.51 4.72
N LEU A 244 -3.05 46.80 5.01
CA LEU A 244 -4.37 47.40 5.13
C LEU A 244 -4.47 48.34 6.35
N TRP A 245 -3.87 47.96 7.48
CA TRP A 245 -3.81 48.80 8.67
C TRP A 245 -2.96 50.07 8.46
N ALA A 246 -1.81 49.95 7.82
CA ALA A 246 -0.96 51.09 7.47
C ALA A 246 -1.65 52.06 6.50
N ARG A 247 -2.46 51.54 5.55
CA ARG A 247 -3.30 52.37 4.67
C ARG A 247 -4.39 53.13 5.42
N ARG A 248 -4.98 52.55 6.47
CA ARG A 248 -5.99 53.22 7.30
C ARG A 248 -5.42 54.38 8.12
N LYS A 249 -4.16 54.34 8.52
CA LYS A 249 -3.50 55.42 9.30
C LYS A 249 -3.03 56.61 8.47
N LYS A 250 -3.02 56.51 7.13
CA LYS A 250 -2.61 57.61 6.22
C LYS A 250 -3.79 58.43 5.66
N LYS A 251 -5.02 58.08 6.01
CA LYS A 251 -6.22 58.91 5.80
C LYS A 251 -6.56 59.61 7.10
#